data_AF-A0A131YGI4-F1
#
_entry.id   AF-A0A131YGI4-F1
#
_cell.length_a   1.000
_cell.length_b   1.000
_cell.length_c   1.000
_cell.angle_alpha   90.00
_cell.angle_beta   90.00
_cell.angle_gamma   90.00
#
_symmetry.space_group_name_H-M   'P 1'
#
loop_
_entity.id
_entity.type
_entity.pdbx_description
1 polymer ?
#
loop_
_entity_poly.entity_id
_entity_poly.type
_entity_poly.pdbx_seq_one_letter_code
_entity_poly.pdbx_strand_id
1 'polypeptide(L)'
;MVSARTCLLMLLPAALYFLEEARGSLLVEERQLVCDRRLGPCRYREACACNPTLRLGRRSLQTYYYRRGRCHAGGYARNCNGFPTRIACHAACIGFVFGNQR
;
A
#
# COMPACT_ATOMS: atom_id res chain seq x y z
N MET A 1 14.73 -48.22 1.55
CA MET A 1 13.54 -47.72 2.27
C MET A 1 13.87 -46.32 2.78
N VAL A 2 13.25 -45.28 2.21
CA VAL A 2 13.42 -43.90 2.71
C VAL A 2 12.66 -43.80 4.02
N SER A 3 13.34 -43.43 5.10
CA SER A 3 12.74 -43.30 6.42
C SER A 3 11.69 -42.19 6.41
N ALA A 4 10.60 -42.35 7.15
CA ALA A 4 9.58 -41.31 7.30
C ALA A 4 10.20 -39.97 7.76
N ARG A 5 11.28 -40.01 8.54
CA ARG A 5 12.07 -38.83 8.95
C ARG A 5 12.72 -38.10 7.78
N THR A 6 13.22 -38.82 6.78
CA THR A 6 13.86 -38.24 5.60
C THR A 6 12.83 -37.58 4.68
N CYS A 7 11.65 -38.19 4.52
CA CYS A 7 10.53 -37.54 3.81
C CYS A 7 10.06 -36.28 4.53
N LEU A 8 9.94 -36.32 5.86
CA LEU A 8 9.48 -35.17 6.65
C LEU A 8 10.46 -33.98 6.55
N LEU A 9 11.77 -34.24 6.65
CA LEU A 9 12.81 -33.22 6.50
C LEU A 9 12.85 -32.58 5.10
N MET A 10 12.47 -33.32 4.06
CA MET A 10 12.46 -32.82 2.68
C MET A 10 11.16 -32.06 2.35
N LEU A 11 10.04 -32.44 2.94
CA LEU A 11 8.73 -31.84 2.66
C LEU A 11 8.42 -30.62 3.53
N LEU A 12 8.96 -30.55 4.75
CA LEU A 12 8.73 -29.40 5.65
C LEU A 12 9.12 -28.05 5.03
N PRO A 13 10.31 -27.90 4.41
CA PRO A 13 10.74 -26.62 3.84
C PRO A 13 9.84 -26.18 2.69
N ALA A 14 9.42 -27.13 1.84
CA ALA A 14 8.50 -26.86 0.75
C ALA A 14 7.14 -26.39 1.28
N ALA A 15 6.57 -27.09 2.27
CA ALA A 15 5.30 -26.70 2.90
C ALA A 15 5.38 -25.32 3.56
N LEU A 16 6.48 -25.01 4.25
CA LEU A 16 6.71 -23.68 4.85
C LEU A 16 6.83 -22.58 3.79
N TYR A 17 7.49 -22.86 2.66
CA TYR A 17 7.60 -21.90 1.55
C TYR A 17 6.24 -21.55 0.96
N PHE A 18 5.38 -22.55 0.70
CA PHE A 18 4.02 -22.31 0.22
C PHE A 18 3.15 -21.56 1.23
N LEU A 19 3.33 -21.80 2.53
CA LEU A 19 2.61 -21.09 3.60
C LEU A 19 3.02 -19.61 3.68
N GLU A 20 4.30 -19.29 3.52
CA GLU A 20 4.81 -17.92 3.49
C GLU A 20 4.27 -17.12 2.28
N GLU A 21 4.26 -17.73 1.08
CA GLU A 21 3.68 -17.09 -0.11
C GLU A 21 2.17 -16.84 0.01
N ALA A 22 1.43 -17.82 0.54
CA ALA A 22 -0.01 -17.67 0.78
C ALA A 22 -0.31 -16.55 1.78
N ARG A 23 0.47 -16.47 2.87
CA ARG A 23 0.33 -15.41 3.87
C ARG A 23 0.69 -14.03 3.31
N GLY A 24 1.74 -13.93 2.49
CA GLY A 24 2.11 -12.71 1.79
C GLY A 24 1.01 -12.22 0.84
N SER A 25 0.35 -13.15 0.14
CA SER A 25 -0.73 -12.83 -0.80
C SER A 25 -1.97 -12.30 -0.10
N LEU A 26 -2.40 -12.93 1.00
CA LEU A 26 -3.53 -12.46 1.82
C LEU A 26 -3.29 -11.07 2.40
N LEU A 27 -2.09 -10.80 2.93
CA LEU A 27 -1.72 -9.50 3.47
C LEU A 27 -1.74 -8.39 2.40
N VAL A 28 -1.33 -8.70 1.17
CA VAL A 28 -1.39 -7.75 0.04
C VAL A 28 -2.83 -7.42 -0.32
N GLU A 29 -3.70 -8.44 -0.38
CA GLU A 29 -5.11 -8.26 -0.71
C GLU A 29 -5.85 -7.43 0.35
N GLU A 30 -5.67 -7.75 1.63
CA GLU A 30 -6.20 -6.96 2.75
C GLU A 30 -5.71 -5.50 2.70
N ARG A 31 -4.42 -5.27 2.41
CA ARG A 31 -3.89 -3.91 2.28
C ARG A 31 -4.54 -3.14 1.13
N GLN A 32 -4.87 -3.80 0.03
CA GLN A 32 -5.55 -3.17 -1.10
C GLN A 32 -7.00 -2.79 -0.74
N LEU A 33 -7.69 -3.63 0.05
CA LEU A 33 -9.03 -3.35 0.57
C LEU A 33 -9.04 -2.14 1.52
N VAL A 34 -8.07 -2.06 2.44
CA VAL A 34 -7.95 -0.93 3.39
C VAL A 34 -7.66 0.40 2.68
N CYS A 35 -7.17 0.36 1.44
CA CYS A 35 -6.87 1.54 0.64
C CYS A 35 -8.07 2.09 -0.17
N ASP A 36 -9.25 1.46 -0.13
CA ASP A 36 -10.48 2.02 -0.72
C ASP A 36 -11.28 2.81 0.33
N ARG A 37 -11.41 4.11 0.08
CA ARG A 37 -12.24 5.06 0.85
C ARG A 37 -13.69 4.62 1.03
N ARG A 38 -14.20 3.76 0.14
CA ARG A 38 -15.56 3.23 0.24
C ARG A 38 -15.70 2.25 1.40
N LEU A 39 -14.63 1.53 1.75
CA LEU A 39 -14.66 0.46 2.74
C LEU A 39 -14.35 0.96 4.15
N GLY A 40 -13.76 2.15 4.29
CA GLY A 40 -13.51 2.75 5.58
C GLY A 40 -12.78 4.10 5.50
N PRO A 41 -12.56 4.75 6.66
CA PRO A 41 -11.81 5.99 6.73
C PRO A 41 -10.33 5.76 6.41
N CYS A 42 -9.74 6.61 5.56
CA CYS A 42 -8.30 6.58 5.31
C CYS A 42 -7.54 7.20 6.48
N ARG A 43 -6.59 6.45 7.04
CA ARG A 43 -5.72 6.95 8.09
C ARG A 43 -4.63 7.86 7.53
N TYR A 44 -4.41 8.98 8.21
CA TYR A 44 -3.39 9.97 7.88
C TYR A 44 -1.99 9.34 8.01
N ARG A 45 -1.05 9.72 7.14
CA ARG A 45 0.27 9.05 6.89
C ARG A 45 0.18 7.62 6.32
N GLU A 46 -0.69 6.76 6.84
CA GLU A 46 -0.84 5.38 6.34
C GLU A 46 -1.32 5.35 4.88
N ALA A 47 -2.17 6.31 4.49
CA ALA A 47 -2.61 6.53 3.12
C ALA A 47 -1.45 6.65 2.11
N CYS A 48 -0.26 7.10 2.54
CA CYS A 48 0.91 7.27 1.68
C CYS A 48 1.57 5.94 1.30
N ALA A 49 1.30 4.86 2.05
CA ALA A 49 1.78 3.51 1.75
C ALA A 49 0.87 2.77 0.75
N CYS A 50 -0.35 3.26 0.52
CA CYS A 50 -1.26 2.69 -0.46
C CYS A 50 -0.70 2.84 -1.89
N ASN A 51 -0.83 1.78 -2.70
CA ASN A 51 -0.36 1.83 -4.08
C ASN A 51 -1.17 2.86 -4.88
N PRO A 52 -0.55 3.94 -5.39
CA PRO A 52 -1.28 4.99 -6.11
C PRO A 52 -1.84 4.55 -7.46
N THR A 53 -1.35 3.44 -8.03
CA THR A 53 -1.86 2.91 -9.32
C THR A 53 -3.07 2.01 -9.16
N LEU A 54 -3.49 1.71 -7.93
CA LEU A 54 -4.69 0.93 -7.68
C LEU A 54 -5.91 1.74 -8.13
N ARG A 55 -6.65 1.19 -9.11
CA ARG A 55 -7.71 1.88 -9.88
C ARG A 55 -9.02 1.99 -9.09
N LEU A 56 -8.95 2.59 -7.90
CA LEU A 56 -10.09 2.73 -7.00
C LEU A 56 -10.88 4.00 -7.33
N GLY A 57 -11.96 3.82 -8.10
CA GLY A 57 -12.84 4.91 -8.54
C GLY A 57 -12.32 5.65 -9.78
N ARG A 58 -12.84 6.86 -10.00
CA ARG A 58 -12.48 7.67 -11.17
C ARG A 58 -11.10 8.31 -10.97
N ARG A 59 -10.31 8.32 -12.05
CA ARG A 59 -9.05 9.08 -12.12
C ARG A 59 -9.39 10.56 -12.34
N SER A 60 -8.69 11.46 -11.66
CA SER A 60 -8.87 12.91 -11.81
C SER A 60 -7.54 13.64 -11.82
N LEU A 61 -7.38 14.60 -12.75
CA LEU A 61 -6.21 15.48 -12.79
C LEU A 61 -6.14 16.43 -11.59
N GLN A 62 -7.26 16.66 -10.91
CA GLN A 62 -7.34 17.48 -9.70
C GLN A 62 -7.00 16.68 -8.43
N THR A 63 -6.92 15.35 -8.51
CA THR A 63 -6.49 14.50 -7.40
C THR A 63 -4.98 14.28 -7.45
N TYR A 64 -4.33 14.36 -6.29
CA TYR A 64 -2.89 14.18 -6.13
C TYR A 64 -2.56 12.87 -5.42
N TYR A 65 -1.43 12.27 -5.70
CA TYR A 65 -0.96 11.06 -5.02
C TYR A 65 0.52 11.16 -4.67
N TYR A 66 0.93 10.45 -3.63
CA TYR A 66 2.31 10.37 -3.20
C TYR A 66 3.02 9.17 -3.81
N ARG A 67 4.24 9.39 -4.34
CA ARG A 67 5.15 8.33 -4.77
C ARG A 67 6.60 8.81 -4.68
N ARG A 68 7.47 8.00 -4.09
CA ARG A 68 8.94 8.23 -4.07
C ARG A 68 9.33 9.66 -3.63
N GLY A 69 8.79 10.13 -2.52
CA GLY A 69 9.15 11.44 -1.95
C GLY A 69 8.47 12.65 -2.61
N ARG A 70 7.53 12.44 -3.55
CA ARG A 70 6.88 13.53 -4.28
C ARG A 70 5.38 13.33 -4.41
N CYS A 71 4.69 14.45 -4.55
CA CYS A 71 3.26 14.50 -4.85
C CYS A 71 3.03 14.80 -6.33
N HIS A 72 2.26 13.93 -6.98
CA HIS A 72 1.97 13.97 -8.42
C HIS A 72 0.48 14.17 -8.67
N ALA A 73 0.11 14.85 -9.75
CA ALA A 73 -1.28 14.97 -10.18
C ALA A 73 -1.77 13.69 -10.90
N GLY A 74 -3.09 13.50 -10.96
CA GLY A 74 -3.72 12.40 -11.71
C GLY A 74 -4.04 11.15 -10.90
N GLY A 75 -4.36 11.31 -9.60
CA GLY A 75 -4.71 10.21 -8.69
C GLY A 75 -6.14 9.68 -8.86
N TYR A 76 -6.47 8.64 -8.09
CA TYR A 76 -7.78 7.99 -8.08
C TYR A 76 -8.60 8.45 -6.87
N ALA A 77 -9.84 8.89 -7.09
CA ALA A 77 -10.65 9.58 -6.09
C ALA A 77 -11.00 8.73 -4.85
N ARG A 78 -11.14 7.39 -5.02
CA ARG A 78 -11.41 6.49 -3.89
C ARG A 78 -10.15 5.85 -3.31
N ASN A 79 -8.99 6.03 -3.93
CA ASN A 79 -7.75 5.55 -3.35
C ASN A 79 -7.39 6.43 -2.14
N CYS A 80 -7.02 5.81 -1.02
CA CYS A 80 -6.54 6.56 0.14
C CYS A 80 -5.33 7.44 -0.19
N ASN A 81 -4.44 6.99 -1.09
CA ASN A 81 -3.34 7.79 -1.65
C ASN A 81 -3.82 8.81 -2.71
N GLY A 82 -5.08 9.26 -2.65
CA GLY A 82 -5.69 10.21 -3.59
C GLY A 82 -6.12 11.50 -2.90
N PHE A 83 -5.22 12.45 -2.69
CA PHE A 83 -5.46 13.71 -1.98
C PHE A 83 -6.18 14.76 -2.84
N PRO A 84 -7.05 15.60 -2.24
CA PRO A 84 -7.79 16.62 -2.98
C PRO A 84 -6.92 17.79 -3.45
N THR A 85 -5.78 18.03 -2.81
CA THR A 85 -4.84 19.09 -3.18
C THR A 85 -3.40 18.62 -3.05
N ARG A 86 -2.48 19.30 -3.77
CA ARG A 86 -1.04 19.06 -3.64
C ARG A 86 -0.55 19.30 -2.20
N ILE A 87 -1.09 20.33 -1.53
CA ILE A 87 -0.75 20.69 -0.16
C ILE A 87 -1.16 19.56 0.80
N ALA A 88 -2.38 19.01 0.66
CA ALA A 88 -2.83 17.89 1.49
C ALA A 88 -1.94 16.65 1.32
N CYS A 89 -1.50 16.35 0.09
CA CYS A 89 -0.54 15.27 -0.16
C CYS A 89 0.81 15.52 0.52
N HIS A 90 1.37 16.72 0.39
CA HIS A 90 2.64 17.08 1.02
C HIS A 90 2.55 17.00 2.55
N ALA A 91 1.51 17.60 3.13
CA ALA A 91 1.25 17.58 4.56
C ALA A 91 1.17 16.14 5.10
N ALA A 92 0.48 15.26 4.37
CA ALA A 92 0.26 13.88 4.78
C ALA A 92 1.51 12.99 4.65
N CYS A 93 2.25 13.12 3.55
CA CYS A 93 3.24 12.11 3.16
C CYS A 93 4.70 12.55 3.24
N ILE A 94 4.95 13.85 3.21
CA ILE A 94 6.30 14.42 3.25
C ILE A 94 6.51 15.14 4.59
N GLY A 95 5.44 15.69 5.17
CA GLY A 95 5.48 16.54 6.34
C GLY A 95 5.76 17.99 5.97
N PHE A 96 5.28 18.92 6.80
CA PHE A 96 5.70 20.31 6.71
C PHE A 96 7.09 20.43 7.30
N VAL A 97 8.11 20.56 6.45
CA VAL A 97 9.35 21.20 6.90
C VAL A 97 9.03 22.68 7.02
N PHE A 98 8.67 23.14 8.23
CA PHE A 98 8.77 24.56 8.58
C PHE A 98 10.25 24.93 8.66
N GLY A 99 10.92 24.89 7.52
CA GLY A 99 12.27 25.37 7.33
C GLY A 99 12.16 26.85 7.03
N ASN A 100 12.42 27.65 8.05
CA ASN A 100 12.66 29.09 8.02
C ASN A 100 13.43 29.48 6.74
N GLN A 101 12.73 29.93 5.71
CA GLN A 101 13.35 30.62 4.58
C GLN A 101 13.58 32.05 5.04
N ARG A 102 14.78 32.30 5.58
CA ARG A 102 15.38 33.64 5.66
C ARG A 102 15.60 34.19 4.27
#